data_AF-A0A524LH75-F1
#
_entry.id   AF-A0A524LH75-F1
#
_cell.length_a   1.000
_cell.length_b   1.000
_cell.length_c   1.000
_cell.angle_alpha   90.00
_cell.angle_beta   90.00
_cell.angle_gamma   90.00
#
_symmetry.space_group_name_H-M   'P 1'
#
loop_
_entity.id
_entity.type
_entity.pdbx_description
1 polymer ?
#
loop_
_entity_poly.entity_id
_entity_poly.type
_entity_poly.pdbx_seq_one_letter_code
_entity_poly.pdbx_strand_id
1 'polypeptide(L)' 'MKWFTKAWWEFLFAPKSKYYWWPEVLLCRARGHPDGVIWYTMNEAFEPDMTCKGCGDDLS' A
#
# COMPACT_ATOMS: atom_id res chain seq x y z
N MET A 1 -6.29 3.99 -18.76
CA MET A 1 -5.27 2.92 -18.70
C MET A 1 -4.00 3.50 -18.10
N LYS A 2 -3.74 3.33 -16.79
CA LYS A 2 -2.53 3.84 -16.10
C LYS A 2 -1.47 2.76 -15.84
N TRP A 3 -1.73 1.54 -16.27
CA TRP A 3 -0.84 0.39 -16.20
C TRP A 3 0.28 0.56 -17.24
N PHE A 4 1.50 0.09 -16.94
CA PHE A 4 2.67 0.09 -17.85
C PHE A 4 3.38 1.43 -18.12
N THR A 5 3.11 2.48 -17.34
CA THR A 5 3.96 3.68 -17.36
C THR A 5 5.26 3.44 -16.57
N LYS A 6 6.30 4.25 -16.77
CA LYS A 6 7.53 4.17 -15.95
C LYS A 6 7.22 4.26 -14.45
N ALA A 7 6.34 5.20 -14.09
CA ALA A 7 5.84 5.38 -12.73
C ALA A 7 5.12 4.13 -12.19
N TRP A 8 4.42 3.38 -13.04
CA TRP A 8 3.78 2.13 -12.66
C TRP A 8 4.80 1.05 -12.27
N TRP A 9 5.88 0.91 -13.03
CA TRP A 9 6.95 -0.05 -12.73
C TRP A 9 7.78 0.36 -11.51
N GLU A 10 8.05 1.66 -11.37
CA GLU A 10 8.70 2.23 -10.18
C GLU A 10 7.87 1.96 -8.92
N PHE A 11 6.55 2.12 -9.00
CA PHE A 11 5.64 1.76 -7.93
C PHE A 11 5.65 0.24 -7.65
N LEU A 12 5.52 -0.59 -8.69
CA LEU A 12 5.45 -2.05 -8.54
C LEU A 12 6.68 -2.63 -7.83
N PHE A 13 7.87 -2.12 -8.14
CA PHE A 13 9.15 -2.58 -7.57
C PHE A 13 9.75 -1.65 -6.51
N ALA A 14 8.97 -0.67 -6.01
CA ALA A 14 9.40 0.17 -4.90
C ALA A 14 9.83 -0.69 -3.69
N PRO A 15 10.71 -0.19 -2.81
CA PRO A 15 11.03 -0.86 -1.56
C PRO A 15 9.75 -1.27 -0.82
N LYS A 16 9.73 -2.47 -0.25
CA LYS A 16 8.60 -2.99 0.51
C LYS A 16 8.95 -3.12 1.98
N SER A 17 7.92 -3.19 2.82
CA SER A 17 8.09 -3.54 4.22
C SER A 17 8.75 -4.92 4.40
N LYS A 18 9.56 -5.06 5.46
CA LYS A 18 10.23 -6.33 5.81
C LYS A 18 9.26 -7.42 6.26
N TYR A 19 8.06 -7.03 6.67
CA TYR A 19 7.06 -7.94 7.24
C TYR A 19 6.23 -8.69 6.18
N TYR A 20 6.25 -8.24 4.92
CA TYR A 20 5.43 -8.79 3.84
C TYR A 20 6.27 -9.48 2.78
N TRP A 21 5.76 -10.53 2.15
CA TRP A 21 6.47 -11.25 1.09
C TRP A 21 6.29 -10.58 -0.27
N TRP A 22 7.32 -10.62 -1.12
CA TRP A 22 7.28 -9.97 -2.44
C TRP A 22 6.09 -10.39 -3.31
N PRO A 23 5.70 -11.68 -3.40
CA PRO A 23 4.51 -12.08 -4.15
C PRO A 23 3.22 -11.40 -3.70
N GLU A 24 3.01 -11.26 -2.38
CA GLU A 24 1.83 -10.60 -1.81
C GLU A 24 1.83 -9.10 -2.12
N VAL A 25 3.00 -8.46 -1.97
CA VAL A 25 3.19 -7.04 -2.29
C VAL A 25 2.94 -6.76 -3.77
N LEU A 26 3.54 -7.54 -4.67
CA LEU A 26 3.35 -7.37 -6.12
C LEU A 26 1.89 -7.56 -6.52
N LEU A 27 1.20 -8.56 -5.95
CA LEU A 27 -0.22 -8.78 -6.22
C LEU A 27 -1.08 -7.63 -5.70
N CYS A 28 -0.77 -7.09 -4.52
CA CYS A 28 -1.48 -5.97 -3.93
C CYS A 28 -1.31 -4.68 -4.75
N ARG A 29 -0.06 -4.35 -5.12
CA ARG A 29 0.25 -3.21 -5.99
C ARG A 29 -0.34 -3.36 -7.38
N ALA A 30 -0.30 -4.57 -7.94
CA ALA A 30 -0.94 -4.91 -9.21
C ALA A 30 -2.47 -4.90 -9.16
N ARG A 31 -3.08 -4.77 -7.98
CA ARG A 31 -4.53 -4.52 -7.83
C ARG A 31 -4.84 -3.05 -7.53
N GLY A 32 -3.81 -2.22 -7.33
CA GLY A 32 -3.94 -0.80 -7.05
C GLY A 32 -4.29 -0.46 -5.61
N HIS A 33 -3.82 -1.25 -4.64
CA HIS A 33 -4.16 -1.16 -3.20
C HIS A 33 -5.69 -1.22 -2.94
N PRO A 34 -6.24 -2.41 -2.66
CA PRO A 34 -7.68 -2.56 -2.43
C PRO A 34 -8.15 -1.95 -1.10
N ASP A 35 -7.23 -1.71 -0.17
CA ASP A 35 -7.53 -1.18 1.16
C ASP A 35 -7.43 0.35 1.13
N GLY A 36 -8.54 1.03 1.45
CA GLY A 36 -8.57 2.47 1.65
C GLY A 36 -8.06 2.86 3.05
N VAL A 37 -7.93 4.17 3.29
CA VAL A 37 -7.52 4.72 4.59
C VAL A 37 -8.47 4.26 5.69
N ILE A 38 -7.94 3.57 6.72
CA ILE A 38 -8.71 3.13 7.88
C ILE A 38 -8.45 4.09 9.03
N TRP A 39 -9.48 4.79 9.49
CA TRP A 39 -9.36 5.67 10.65
C TRP A 39 -9.50 4.85 11.94
N TYR A 40 -8.53 4.96 12.85
CA TYR A 40 -8.67 4.41 14.19
C TYR A 40 -8.53 5.51 15.24
N THR A 41 -9.28 5.35 16.33
CA THR A 41 -9.21 6.23 17.49
C THR A 41 -8.21 5.66 18.48
N MET A 42 -7.02 6.27 18.59
CA MET A 42 -6.14 6.07 19.73
C MET A 42 -6.22 7.30 20.63
N ASN A 43 -6.68 7.10 21.87
CA ASN A 43 -6.61 8.06 22.99
C ASN A 43 -6.68 9.54 22.60
N GLU A 44 -7.86 9.98 22.12
CA GLU A 44 -8.21 11.39 21.83
C GLU A 44 -7.70 11.98 20.49
N ALA A 45 -6.99 11.21 19.65
CA ALA A 45 -6.65 11.60 18.28
C ALA A 45 -7.21 10.61 17.23
N PHE A 46 -7.83 11.15 16.17
CA PHE A 46 -8.17 10.39 14.97
C PHE A 46 -6.94 10.36 14.06
N GLU A 47 -6.18 9.28 14.11
CA GLU A 47 -5.07 9.08 13.18
C GLU A 47 -5.53 8.16 12.04
N PRO A 48 -5.44 8.61 10.78
CA PRO A 48 -5.68 7.74 9.65
C PRO A 48 -4.55 6.72 9.54
N ASP A 49 -4.88 5.44 9.59
CA ASP A 49 -3.98 4.41 9.12
C ASP A 49 -3.83 4.54 7.62
N MET A 50 -2.73 5.15 7.22
CA MET A 50 -2.36 5.25 5.82
C MET A 50 -1.62 4.01 5.34
N THR A 51 -1.64 2.86 6.04
CA THR A 51 -0.94 1.65 5.60
C THR A 51 -1.86 0.60 5.00
N CYS A 52 -1.49 0.04 3.84
CA CYS A 52 -2.19 -1.07 3.22
C CYS A 52 -2.00 -2.34 4.04
N LYS A 53 -3.07 -3.07 4.38
CA LYS A 53 -2.95 -4.30 5.19
C LYS A 53 -2.43 -5.49 4.40
N GLY A 54 -2.59 -5.47 3.08
CA GLY A 54 -2.08 -6.51 2.16
C GLY A 54 -0.58 -6.42 1.85
N CYS A 55 0.03 -5.24 1.89
CA CYS A 55 1.46 -5.07 1.54
C CYS A 55 2.28 -4.20 2.51
N GLY A 56 1.63 -3.50 3.44
CA GLY A 56 2.28 -2.62 4.39
C GLY A 56 2.85 -1.34 3.78
N ASP A 57 2.48 -1.01 2.53
CA ASP A 57 2.87 0.24 1.89
C ASP A 57 1.94 1.38 2.32
N ASP A 58 2.46 2.60 2.25
CA ASP A 58 1.65 3.81 2.44
C ASP A 58 0.62 3.97 1.30
N LEU A 59 -0.59 4.38 1.68
CA LEU A 59 -1.77 4.65 0.87
C LEU A 59 -1.86 6.14 0.48
N SER A 60 -0.82 6.92 0.73
CA SER A 60 -0.72 8.36 0.45
C SER A 60 -0.64 8.68 -1.03
#